data_AF-A0A1V4PVW0-F1
#
_entry.id   AF-A0A1V4PVW0-F1
#
_cell.length_a   1.000
_cell.length_b   1.000
_cell.length_c   1.000
_cell.angle_alpha   90.00
_cell.angle_beta   90.00
_cell.angle_gamma   90.00
#
_symmetry.space_group_name_H-M   'P 1'
#
loop_
_entity.id
_entity.type
_entity.pdbx_description
1 polymer ?
#
loop_
_entity_poly.entity_id
_entity_poly.type
_entity_poly.pdbx_seq_one_letter_code
_entity_poly.pdbx_strand_id
1 'polypeptide(L)' 'MGTQDRRARERAERRDRVVEAARDLAERDGWSAVTTRRLADEIEYTPPVLYQHF' A
#
# COMPACT_ATOMS: atom_id res chain seq x y z
N MET A 1 -1.30 18.27 19.32
CA MET A 1 -1.95 17.21 18.53
C MET A 1 -1.91 17.60 17.04
N GLY A 2 -0.78 17.76 16.35
CA GLY A 2 0.47 17.02 16.40
C GLY A 2 0.54 16.17 15.13
N THR A 3 1.08 16.71 14.04
CA THR A 3 1.24 16.09 12.70
C THR A 3 1.78 14.64 12.71
N GLN A 4 2.41 14.22 13.82
CA GLN A 4 2.87 12.86 14.06
C GLN A 4 1.72 11.83 14.16
N ASP A 5 0.60 12.15 14.80
CA ASP A 5 -0.56 11.25 14.92
C ASP A 5 -1.27 11.02 13.58
N ARG A 6 -1.21 12.03 12.69
CA ARG A 6 -1.77 11.91 11.35
C ARG A 6 -0.91 11.00 10.48
N ARG A 7 0.42 11.17 10.52
CA ARG A 7 1.37 10.28 9.83
C ARG A 7 1.33 8.83 10.33
N ALA A 8 1.05 8.61 11.61
CA ALA A 8 0.90 7.25 12.16
C ALA A 8 -0.37 6.57 11.61
N ARG A 9 -1.49 7.29 11.57
CA ARG A 9 -2.75 6.80 10.97
C ARG A 9 -2.61 6.52 9.48
N GLU A 10 -2.00 7.44 8.73
CA GLU A 10 -1.74 7.24 7.29
C GLU A 10 -0.86 6.00 7.02
N ARG A 11 0.10 5.70 7.90
CA ARG A 11 0.92 4.49 7.79
C ARG A 11 0.14 3.21 8.10
N ALA A 12 -0.74 3.25 9.09
CA ALA A 12 -1.62 2.12 9.41
C ALA A 12 -2.58 1.84 8.25
N GLU A 13 -3.28 2.88 7.77
CA GLU A 13 -4.19 2.78 6.63
C GLU A 13 -3.49 2.29 5.35
N ARG A 14 -2.25 2.71 5.10
CA ARG A 14 -1.44 2.18 3.99
C ARG A 14 -1.16 0.70 4.14
N ARG A 15 -0.75 0.27 5.33
CA ARG A 15 -0.43 -1.14 5.58
C ARG A 15 -1.66 -2.02 5.40
N ASP A 16 -2.81 -1.55 5.84
CA ASP A 16 -4.06 -2.30 5.71
C ASP A 16 -4.45 -2.46 4.23
N ARG A 17 -4.38 -1.39 3.43
CA ARG A 17 -4.62 -1.46 1.97
C ARG A 17 -3.69 -2.41 1.23
N VAL A 18 -2.40 -2.43 1.60
CA VAL A 18 -1.41 -3.35 1.02
C VAL A 18 -1.76 -4.80 1.33
N VAL A 19 -2.19 -5.09 2.56
CA VAL A 19 -2.59 -6.44 2.97
C VAL A 19 -3.89 -6.87 2.28
N GLU A 20 -4.84 -5.94 2.13
CA GLU A 20 -6.11 -6.19 1.46
C GLU A 20 -5.91 -6.51 -0.02
N ALA A 21 -5.16 -5.67 -0.74
CA ALA A 21 -4.84 -5.94 -2.15
C ALA A 21 -4.03 -7.23 -2.35
N ALA A 22 -3.15 -7.58 -1.40
CA ALA A 22 -2.40 -8.83 -1.47
C ALA A 22 -3.32 -10.04 -1.29
N ARG A 23 -4.34 -9.93 -0.44
CA ARG A 23 -5.37 -10.98 -0.28
C ARG A 23 -6.24 -11.08 -1.51
N ASP A 24 -6.74 -9.96 -2.04
CA ASP A 24 -7.55 -9.97 -3.26
C ASP A 24 -6.82 -10.59 -4.44
N LEU A 25 -5.53 -10.25 -4.61
CA LEU A 25 -4.69 -10.83 -5.65
C LEU A 25 -4.44 -12.32 -5.41
N ALA A 26 -4.25 -12.75 -4.16
CA ALA A 26 -4.10 -14.16 -3.81
C ALA A 26 -5.39 -14.96 -4.05
N GLU A 27 -6.56 -14.38 -3.77
CA GLU A 27 -7.86 -15.02 -3.98
C GLU A 27 -8.20 -15.15 -5.47
N ARG A 28 -7.82 -14.16 -6.28
CA ARG A 28 -8.09 -14.15 -7.73
C ARG A 28 -7.11 -15.00 -8.54
N ASP A 29 -5.81 -14.84 -8.28
CA ASP A 29 -4.75 -15.39 -9.12
C ASP A 29 -3.84 -16.41 -8.38
N GLY A 30 -4.06 -16.60 -7.08
CA GLY A 30 -3.22 -17.45 -6.22
C GLY A 30 -2.02 -16.70 -5.63
N TRP A 31 -1.46 -17.25 -4.54
CA TRP A 31 -0.31 -16.66 -3.84
C TRP A 31 0.94 -16.51 -4.71
N SER A 32 1.10 -17.34 -5.75
CA SER A 32 2.23 -17.24 -6.70
C SER A 32 2.18 -15.98 -7.57
N ALA A 33 0.99 -15.40 -7.75
CA ALA A 33 0.80 -14.15 -8.49
C ALA A 33 1.06 -12.90 -7.64
N VAL A 34 1.06 -13.03 -6.31
CA VAL A 34 1.31 -11.92 -5.37
C VAL A 34 2.79 -11.54 -5.40
N THR A 35 3.10 -10.62 -6.31
CA THR A 35 4.44 -10.05 -6.47
C THR A 35 4.40 -8.57 -6.14
N THR A 36 5.52 -8.01 -5.68
CA THR A 36 5.62 -6.58 -5.36
C THR A 36 5.20 -5.69 -6.52
N ARG A 37 5.47 -6.09 -7.76
CA ARG A 37 5.07 -5.37 -8.97
C ARG A 37 3.56 -5.36 -9.18
N ARG A 38 2.92 -6.55 -9.20
CA ARG A 38 1.45 -6.64 -9.34
C ARG A 38 0.73 -5.97 -8.18
N LEU A 39 1.27 -6.09 -6.97
CA LEU A 39 0.71 -5.43 -5.81
C LEU A 39 0.79 -3.90 -5.94
N ALA A 40 1.90 -3.36 -6.46
CA ALA A 40 2.07 -1.93 -6.73
C ALA A 40 1.15 -1.41 -7.86
N ASP A 41 0.91 -2.25 -8.87
CA ASP A 41 -0.06 -1.96 -9.95
C ASP A 41 -1.50 -1.97 -9.41
N GLU A 42 -1.88 -2.94 -8.56
CA GLU A 42 -3.23 -3.10 -8.00
C GLU A 42 -3.59 -2.01 -6.98
N ILE A 43 -2.64 -1.64 -6.11
CA ILE A 43 -2.87 -0.55 -5.14
C ILE A 43 -2.71 0.84 -5.77
N GLU A 44 -2.59 0.91 -7.10
CA GLU A 44 -2.22 2.09 -7.90
C GLU A 44 -1.34 3.00 -7.09
N TYR A 45 -0.03 2.70 -6.99
CA TYR A 45 0.93 3.46 -6.22
C TYR A 45 0.65 4.97 -6.37
N THR A 46 -0.15 5.51 -5.44
CA THR A 46 -0.52 6.92 -5.39
C THR A 46 0.21 7.41 -4.16
N PRO A 47 1.45 7.87 -4.34
CA PRO A 47 2.11 8.60 -3.31
C PRO A 47 1.21 9.78 -2.89
N PRO A 48 1.11 10.04 -1.58
CA PRO A 48 1.61 11.31 -1.09
C PRO A 48 3.04 11.03 -0.63
N VAL A 49 3.88 10.74 -1.62
CA VAL A 49 5.29 11.08 -1.67
C VAL A 49 5.35 12.02 -2.86
N LEU A 50 4.74 13.18 -2.69
CA LEU A 50 5.38 14.37 -3.21
C LEU A 50 6.80 14.33 -2.62
N TYR A 51 7.77 14.14 -3.51
CA TYR A 51 9.14 14.64 -3.43
C TYR A 51 9.66 14.92 -2.01
N GLN A 52 10.59 14.11 -1.52
CA GLN A 52 11.57 14.64 -0.57
C GLN A 52 13.03 14.37 -0.94
N HIS A 53 13.34 13.71 -2.05
CA HIS A 53 14.76 13.44 -2.38
C HIS A 53 15.11 13.52 -3.88
N PHE A 54 14.44 14.41 -4.61
CA PHE A 54 15.06 15.12 -5.73
C PHE A 54 14.75 16.61 -5.57
#